data_AF-A0A8K0VDH0-F1
#
_entry.id   AF-A0A8K0VDH0-F1
#
_cell.length_a   1.000
_cell.length_b   1.000
_cell.length_c   1.000
_cell.angle_alpha   90.00
_cell.angle_beta   90.00
_cell.angle_gamma   90.00
#
_symmetry.space_group_name_H-M   'P 1'
#
loop_
_entity.id
_entity.type
_entity.pdbx_description
1 polymer ?
#
loop_
_entity_poly.entity_id
_entity_poly.type
_entity_poly.pdbx_seq_one_letter_code
_entity_poly.pdbx_strand_id
1 'polypeptide(L)'
;MAEWKKGFRALPQTIRAEIDRIEGTDIKVLAGKRISAADVAAGTYAHLGLTAETLQVGQRWEVVPPMGAGTTSKRNGEGWTVTRRDLPKYRKYFYRDIAIYGDAARNGWTTAAIPRDVYETDSYPPYLFQIEVLVQEALDDARFGIVFSVDEVFSKQSASFEEDLLFAVNLLQENTGVSGVAAAANPDFVFTSQLRWDVFPPGQIADLAMRIQQNGGRNPPDLAKITERLELFEQFQPVEYLKGLGGNDHYIGAKYADNLVVFENMRHGNALYVLYDDWATLSQKPRSEILKLPTSKFDRIIHTEGWTNRFAKLMQHELQLRGVRIRIGRNQRRRQH
;
A
#
# COMPACT_ATOMS: atom_id res chain seq x y z
N MET A 1 -10.52 -16.41 -19.96
CA MET A 1 -9.66 -16.19 -18.76
C MET A 1 -8.58 -17.25 -18.78
N ALA A 2 -7.38 -16.96 -18.24
CA ALA A 2 -6.30 -17.94 -18.23
C ALA A 2 -6.58 -19.11 -17.25
N GLU A 3 -6.29 -20.33 -17.69
CA GLU A 3 -6.57 -21.57 -16.97
C GLU A 3 -5.37 -22.05 -16.16
N TRP A 4 -5.07 -21.36 -15.06
CA TRP A 4 -4.09 -21.82 -14.08
C TRP A 4 -4.63 -21.77 -12.65
N LYS A 5 -4.02 -22.59 -11.79
CA LYS A 5 -4.25 -22.55 -10.33
C LYS A 5 -3.90 -21.17 -9.81
N LYS A 6 -4.90 -20.45 -9.28
CA LYS A 6 -4.76 -19.05 -8.86
C LYS A 6 -4.11 -18.81 -7.48
N GLY A 7 -3.71 -19.86 -6.76
CA GLY A 7 -3.02 -19.71 -5.48
C GLY A 7 -2.96 -20.99 -4.63
N PHE A 8 -2.38 -20.84 -3.43
CA PHE A 8 -2.07 -21.87 -2.45
C PHE A 8 -2.58 -21.47 -1.06
N ARG A 9 -2.93 -22.47 -0.23
CA ARG A 9 -3.35 -22.25 1.17
C ARG A 9 -2.18 -22.10 2.16
N ALA A 10 -0.99 -22.53 1.75
CA ALA A 10 0.28 -22.43 2.46
C ALA A 10 1.42 -22.51 1.41
N LEU A 11 2.64 -22.12 1.77
CA LEU A 11 3.78 -22.19 0.82
C LEU A 11 3.98 -23.63 0.32
N PRO A 12 4.08 -23.85 -1.01
CA PRO A 12 4.40 -25.14 -1.61
C PRO A 12 5.70 -25.74 -1.06
N GLN A 13 5.77 -27.07 -0.96
CA GLN A 13 6.99 -27.78 -0.53
C GLN A 13 8.21 -27.49 -1.41
N THR A 14 8.01 -27.24 -2.71
CA THR A 14 9.08 -26.81 -3.63
C THR A 14 9.67 -25.47 -3.21
N ILE A 15 8.82 -24.46 -2.99
CA ILE A 15 9.22 -23.12 -2.55
C ILE A 15 9.87 -23.18 -1.16
N ARG A 16 9.35 -24.00 -0.22
CA ARG A 16 10.02 -24.22 1.08
C ARG A 16 11.44 -24.76 0.90
N ALA A 17 11.59 -25.82 0.11
CA ALA A 17 12.90 -26.39 -0.18
C ALA A 17 13.82 -25.47 -0.99
N GLU A 18 13.33 -24.38 -1.60
CA GLU A 18 14.12 -23.30 -2.19
C GLU A 18 14.56 -22.28 -1.11
N ILE A 19 13.64 -21.84 -0.22
CA ILE A 19 13.95 -20.98 0.94
C ILE A 19 15.05 -21.60 1.81
N ASP A 20 14.96 -22.91 2.06
CA ASP A 20 15.90 -23.69 2.89
C ASP A 20 17.30 -23.79 2.26
N ARG A 21 17.41 -23.67 0.93
CA ARG A 21 18.70 -23.67 0.19
C ARG A 21 19.34 -22.29 0.08
N ILE A 22 18.60 -21.22 0.33
CA ILE A 22 19.11 -19.86 0.25
C ILE A 22 19.83 -19.52 1.56
N GLU A 23 21.16 -19.42 1.53
CA GLU A 23 21.97 -19.08 2.72
C GLU A 23 21.70 -17.66 3.24
N GLY A 24 21.22 -16.76 2.37
CA GLY A 24 20.84 -15.40 2.72
C GLY A 24 19.57 -15.30 3.59
N THR A 25 19.48 -14.21 4.34
CA THR A 25 18.29 -13.83 5.12
C THR A 25 17.14 -13.37 4.22
N ASP A 26 17.46 -12.76 3.08
CA ASP A 26 16.54 -11.91 2.33
C ASP A 26 16.14 -12.56 1.00
N ILE A 27 14.84 -12.65 0.78
CA ILE A 27 14.20 -13.45 -0.26
C ILE A 27 13.36 -12.57 -1.18
N LYS A 28 13.55 -12.69 -2.50
CA LYS A 28 12.66 -12.07 -3.50
C LYS A 28 11.76 -13.12 -4.13
N VAL A 29 10.47 -12.81 -4.28
CA VAL A 29 9.52 -13.65 -5.03
C VAL A 29 9.65 -13.35 -6.51
N LEU A 30 10.08 -14.33 -7.31
CA LEU A 30 10.25 -14.20 -8.75
C LEU A 30 10.11 -15.54 -9.47
N ALA A 31 9.69 -15.49 -10.73
CA ALA A 31 9.56 -16.67 -11.58
C ALA A 31 9.78 -16.33 -13.05
N GLY A 32 10.54 -17.19 -13.75
CA GLY A 32 10.65 -17.18 -15.20
C GLY A 32 9.51 -17.98 -15.85
N LYS A 33 8.97 -17.49 -16.96
CA LYS A 33 7.99 -18.20 -17.79
C LYS A 33 8.32 -18.03 -19.27
N ARG A 34 8.29 -19.13 -20.03
CA ARG A 34 8.28 -19.09 -21.50
C ARG A 34 6.86 -18.81 -21.97
N ILE A 35 6.67 -17.71 -22.69
CA ILE A 35 5.36 -17.24 -23.19
C ILE A 35 5.45 -17.11 -24.72
N SER A 36 4.43 -17.55 -25.46
CA SER A 36 4.41 -17.39 -26.92
C SER A 36 3.87 -16.02 -27.34
N ALA A 37 4.32 -15.53 -28.50
CA ALA A 37 3.72 -14.35 -29.13
C ALA A 37 2.21 -14.51 -29.37
N ALA A 38 1.73 -15.73 -29.59
CA ALA A 38 0.30 -16.04 -29.72
C ALA A 38 -0.47 -15.85 -28.42
N ASP A 39 0.07 -16.25 -27.25
CA ASP A 39 -0.57 -16.01 -25.95
C ASP A 39 -0.71 -14.52 -25.65
N VAL A 40 0.29 -13.72 -26.05
CA VAL A 40 0.30 -12.26 -25.90
C VAL A 40 -0.70 -11.61 -26.85
N ALA A 41 -0.72 -12.00 -28.13
CA ALA A 41 -1.70 -11.53 -29.11
C ALA A 41 -3.15 -11.90 -28.73
N ALA A 42 -3.37 -13.04 -28.05
CA ALA A 42 -4.65 -13.44 -27.47
C ALA A 42 -5.03 -12.64 -26.19
N GLY A 43 -4.18 -11.72 -25.74
CA GLY A 43 -4.43 -10.86 -24.57
C GLY A 43 -4.26 -11.56 -23.22
N THR A 44 -3.67 -12.77 -23.17
CA THR A 44 -3.59 -13.62 -21.96
C THR A 44 -2.88 -12.93 -20.79
N TYR A 45 -1.98 -12.00 -21.08
CA TYR A 45 -1.19 -11.23 -20.11
C TYR A 45 -1.35 -9.70 -20.29
N ALA A 46 -2.37 -9.25 -21.02
CA ALA A 46 -2.60 -7.82 -21.28
C ALA A 46 -2.87 -7.03 -19.97
N HIS A 47 -3.40 -7.70 -18.94
CA HIS A 47 -3.55 -7.12 -17.59
C HIS A 47 -2.21 -6.84 -16.88
N LEU A 48 -1.10 -7.35 -17.40
CA LEU A 48 0.26 -7.04 -16.96
C LEU A 48 1.02 -6.14 -17.94
N GLY A 49 0.35 -5.56 -18.94
CA GLY A 49 1.01 -4.72 -19.96
C GLY A 49 1.84 -5.49 -20.99
N LEU A 50 1.78 -6.82 -21.02
CA LEU A 50 2.35 -7.63 -22.11
C LEU A 50 1.47 -7.51 -23.36
N THR A 51 1.99 -6.85 -24.39
CA THR A 51 1.36 -6.65 -25.71
C THR A 51 2.40 -6.88 -26.81
N ALA A 52 2.02 -6.80 -28.09
CA ALA A 52 2.96 -7.00 -29.20
C ALA A 52 4.07 -5.91 -29.23
N GLU A 53 3.76 -4.72 -28.71
CA GLU A 53 4.67 -3.57 -28.64
C GLU A 53 5.67 -3.71 -27.49
N THR A 54 5.26 -4.25 -26.33
CA THR A 54 6.13 -4.40 -25.15
C THR A 54 6.91 -5.72 -25.14
N LEU A 55 6.56 -6.69 -25.99
CA LEU A 55 7.23 -7.98 -26.15
C LEU A 55 8.55 -7.85 -26.95
N GLN A 56 9.49 -7.05 -26.44
CA GLN A 56 10.81 -6.84 -27.04
C GLN A 56 11.90 -7.07 -25.98
N VAL A 57 12.97 -7.76 -26.36
CA VAL A 57 14.06 -8.13 -25.43
C VAL A 57 14.69 -6.89 -24.78
N GLY A 58 14.83 -6.92 -23.46
CA GLY A 58 15.33 -5.81 -22.64
C GLY A 58 14.25 -4.85 -22.14
N GLN A 59 13.01 -4.93 -22.61
CA GLN A 59 11.91 -4.13 -22.06
C GLN A 59 11.60 -4.54 -20.62
N ARG A 60 11.44 -3.55 -19.74
CA ARG A 60 11.06 -3.72 -18.33
C ARG A 60 10.08 -2.64 -17.90
N TRP A 61 9.06 -3.03 -17.16
CA TRP A 61 8.09 -2.13 -16.55
C TRP A 61 7.50 -2.74 -15.27
N GLU A 62 6.69 -1.95 -14.56
CA GLU A 62 6.07 -2.31 -13.28
C GLU A 62 4.56 -2.11 -13.38
N VAL A 63 3.77 -2.99 -12.76
CA VAL A 63 2.31 -2.90 -12.78
C VAL A 63 1.70 -3.39 -11.47
N VAL A 64 0.83 -2.59 -10.86
CA VAL A 64 -0.04 -3.06 -9.76
C VAL A 64 -1.10 -3.98 -10.39
N PRO A 65 -1.13 -5.30 -10.08
CA PRO A 65 -2.02 -6.23 -10.73
C PRO A 65 -3.50 -5.90 -10.43
N PRO A 66 -4.39 -5.92 -11.44
CA PRO A 66 -5.76 -5.44 -11.27
C PRO A 66 -6.58 -6.35 -10.36
N MET A 67 -7.45 -5.73 -9.56
CA MET A 67 -8.32 -6.41 -8.58
C MET A 67 -9.25 -7.49 -9.18
N GLY A 68 -9.44 -7.49 -10.51
CA GLY A 68 -10.20 -8.52 -11.22
C GLY A 68 -9.44 -9.82 -11.51
N ALA A 69 -8.11 -9.86 -11.37
CA ALA A 69 -7.31 -11.07 -11.63
C ALA A 69 -7.66 -12.20 -10.64
N GLY A 70 -7.94 -11.87 -9.38
CA GLY A 70 -8.43 -12.80 -8.37
C GLY A 70 -8.41 -12.22 -6.95
N THR A 71 -8.48 -13.09 -5.95
CA THR A 71 -8.61 -12.70 -4.54
C THR A 71 -7.36 -12.03 -4.00
N THR A 72 -6.17 -12.45 -4.44
CA THR A 72 -4.90 -11.92 -3.93
C THR A 72 -4.63 -10.53 -4.50
N SER A 73 -4.88 -10.33 -5.80
CA SER A 73 -4.77 -9.03 -6.48
C SER A 73 -5.83 -8.06 -5.97
N LYS A 74 -7.05 -8.54 -5.67
CA LYS A 74 -8.06 -7.73 -5.00
C LYS A 74 -7.58 -7.25 -3.62
N ARG A 75 -7.09 -8.16 -2.78
CA ARG A 75 -6.49 -7.82 -1.47
C ARG A 75 -5.31 -6.88 -1.59
N ASN A 76 -4.50 -7.03 -2.64
CA ASN A 76 -3.35 -6.20 -2.93
C ASN A 76 -3.74 -4.76 -3.32
N GLY A 77 -4.92 -4.56 -3.91
CA GLY A 77 -5.43 -3.24 -4.28
C GLY A 77 -6.23 -2.53 -3.18
N GLU A 78 -7.20 -3.21 -2.55
CA GLU A 78 -8.13 -2.56 -1.59
C GLU A 78 -7.80 -2.83 -0.11
N GLY A 79 -7.15 -3.95 0.19
CA GLY A 79 -6.99 -4.54 1.52
C GLY A 79 -7.97 -5.70 1.77
N TRP A 80 -8.10 -6.11 3.03
CA TRP A 80 -9.22 -6.93 3.52
C TRP A 80 -9.45 -6.73 5.01
N THR A 81 -10.52 -7.32 5.53
CA THR A 81 -10.78 -7.39 6.97
C THR A 81 -10.95 -8.84 7.41
N VAL A 82 -10.58 -9.13 8.66
CA VAL A 82 -10.74 -10.46 9.29
C VAL A 82 -11.58 -10.28 10.55
N THR A 83 -12.83 -10.75 10.52
CA THR A 83 -13.69 -10.75 11.71
C THR A 83 -13.19 -11.76 12.73
N ARG A 84 -12.76 -11.28 13.90
CA ARG A 84 -12.18 -12.07 14.99
C ARG A 84 -13.27 -12.76 15.80
N ARG A 85 -13.72 -13.90 15.27
CA ARG A 85 -14.75 -14.78 15.85
C ARG A 85 -14.22 -15.65 17.00
N ASP A 86 -12.90 -15.69 17.16
CA ASP A 86 -12.14 -16.24 18.28
C ASP A 86 -12.21 -15.35 19.53
N LEU A 87 -12.47 -14.05 19.37
CA LEU A 87 -12.62 -13.09 20.46
C LEU A 87 -14.08 -12.95 20.90
N PRO A 88 -14.35 -12.62 22.18
CA PRO A 88 -15.70 -12.31 22.64
C PRO A 88 -16.27 -11.11 21.89
N LYS A 89 -17.60 -11.04 21.80
CA LYS A 89 -18.28 -9.87 21.23
C LYS A 89 -18.25 -8.70 22.21
N TYR A 90 -18.03 -7.49 21.70
CA TYR A 90 -18.18 -6.25 22.45
C TYR A 90 -19.45 -5.49 22.05
N ARG A 91 -19.97 -4.68 22.98
CA ARG A 91 -21.14 -3.83 22.77
C ARG A 91 -20.75 -2.62 21.94
N LYS A 92 -21.30 -2.50 20.73
CA LYS A 92 -21.14 -1.33 19.84
C LYS A 92 -22.48 -0.67 19.57
N TYR A 93 -22.50 0.66 19.63
CA TYR A 93 -23.68 1.46 19.30
C TYR A 93 -23.63 1.91 17.83
N PHE A 94 -24.75 1.74 17.14
CA PHE A 94 -24.95 2.18 15.77
C PHE A 94 -25.99 3.31 15.76
N TYR A 95 -25.60 4.49 15.27
CA TYR A 95 -26.46 5.66 15.24
C TYR A 95 -27.25 5.70 13.93
N ARG A 96 -28.56 5.91 14.01
CA ARG A 96 -29.42 6.12 12.84
C ARG A 96 -30.54 7.09 13.16
N ASP A 97 -30.75 8.06 12.29
CA ASP A 97 -31.91 8.93 12.38
C ASP A 97 -33.19 8.15 12.09
N ILE A 98 -34.21 8.37 12.92
CA ILE A 98 -35.53 7.77 12.80
C ILE A 98 -36.61 8.84 12.94
N ALA A 99 -37.71 8.62 12.23
CA ALA A 99 -38.91 9.44 12.32
C ALA A 99 -39.51 9.37 13.72
N ILE A 100 -39.75 10.51 14.36
CA ILE A 100 -40.37 10.57 15.67
C ILE A 100 -41.83 10.07 15.55
N TYR A 101 -42.16 9.02 16.31
CA TYR A 101 -43.41 8.24 16.19
C TYR A 101 -43.72 7.71 14.77
N GLY A 102 -42.70 7.53 13.92
CA GLY A 102 -42.87 7.05 12.54
C GLY A 102 -43.25 8.13 11.51
N ASP A 103 -43.57 9.36 11.93
CA ASP A 103 -43.90 10.49 11.05
C ASP A 103 -42.88 11.63 11.22
N ALA A 104 -41.90 11.66 10.32
CA ALA A 104 -40.87 12.69 10.30
C ALA A 104 -41.36 14.04 9.73
N ALA A 105 -42.44 14.05 8.95
CA ALA A 105 -42.98 15.27 8.37
C ALA A 105 -43.74 16.10 9.41
N ARG A 106 -44.42 15.42 10.35
CA ARG A 106 -45.15 16.05 11.46
C ARG A 106 -44.29 16.27 12.71
N ASN A 107 -43.47 15.29 13.07
CA ASN A 107 -42.80 15.25 14.38
C ASN A 107 -41.27 15.45 14.31
N GLY A 108 -40.68 15.45 13.11
CA GLY A 108 -39.24 15.56 12.92
C GLY A 108 -38.46 14.25 13.11
N TRP A 109 -37.14 14.37 13.16
CA TRP A 109 -36.19 13.26 13.26
C TRP A 109 -35.50 13.23 14.63
N THR A 110 -35.14 12.03 15.09
CA THR A 110 -34.24 11.84 16.25
C THR A 110 -33.19 10.78 15.95
N THR A 111 -31.96 11.00 16.41
CA THR A 111 -30.85 10.05 16.24
C THR A 111 -30.93 8.95 17.30
N ALA A 112 -31.34 7.74 16.91
CA ALA A 112 -31.39 6.60 17.81
C ALA A 112 -30.01 5.91 17.90
N ALA A 113 -29.53 5.68 19.13
CA ALA A 113 -28.36 4.85 19.41
C ALA A 113 -28.77 3.38 19.59
N ILE A 114 -28.48 2.54 18.60
CA ILE A 114 -28.90 1.13 18.56
C ILE A 114 -27.76 0.23 19.06
N PRO A 115 -27.84 -0.35 20.28
CA PRO A 115 -26.84 -1.29 20.78
C PRO A 115 -26.86 -2.61 19.99
N ARG A 116 -25.67 -3.12 19.65
CA ARG A 116 -25.46 -4.44 19.06
C ARG A 116 -24.17 -5.07 19.59
N ASP A 117 -24.17 -6.39 19.75
CA ASP A 117 -22.97 -7.14 20.13
C ASP A 117 -22.27 -7.65 18.87
N VAL A 118 -21.05 -7.15 18.64
CA VAL A 118 -20.27 -7.39 17.43
C VAL A 118 -18.92 -8.00 17.76
N TYR A 119 -18.39 -8.80 16.85
CA TYR A 119 -17.01 -9.26 16.94
C TYR A 119 -16.03 -8.11 16.65
N GLU A 120 -14.82 -8.22 17.18
CA GLU A 120 -13.69 -7.42 16.72
C GLU A 120 -13.34 -7.76 15.27
N THR A 121 -12.59 -6.89 14.60
CA THR A 121 -12.29 -7.03 13.18
C THR A 121 -10.96 -6.37 12.87
N ASP A 122 -9.98 -7.20 12.55
CA ASP A 122 -8.65 -6.78 12.14
C ASP A 122 -8.74 -6.24 10.71
N SER A 123 -8.03 -5.15 10.43
CA SER A 123 -8.03 -4.45 9.16
C SER A 123 -6.66 -4.56 8.53
N TYR A 124 -6.57 -5.28 7.42
CA TYR A 124 -5.34 -5.48 6.66
C TYR A 124 -5.39 -4.53 5.45
N PRO A 125 -4.72 -3.38 5.48
CA PRO A 125 -4.65 -2.47 4.34
C PRO A 125 -3.82 -3.10 3.22
N PRO A 126 -3.96 -2.61 1.97
CA PRO A 126 -3.35 -3.22 0.80
C PRO A 126 -1.82 -3.07 0.82
N TYR A 127 -1.13 -4.15 0.45
CA TYR A 127 0.30 -4.13 0.18
C TYR A 127 0.65 -3.35 -1.10
N LEU A 128 -0.28 -3.20 -2.06
CA LEU A 128 -0.05 -2.45 -3.30
C LEU A 128 1.19 -2.91 -4.08
N PHE A 129 1.66 -4.14 -3.85
CA PHE A 129 2.82 -4.71 -4.50
C PHE A 129 2.62 -4.69 -6.01
N GLN A 130 3.67 -4.32 -6.74
CA GLN A 130 3.73 -4.41 -8.18
C GLN A 130 4.29 -5.75 -8.62
N ILE A 131 3.94 -6.14 -9.84
CA ILE A 131 4.67 -7.15 -10.60
C ILE A 131 5.60 -6.38 -11.54
N GLU A 132 6.91 -6.49 -11.31
CA GLU A 132 7.93 -6.16 -12.29
C GLU A 132 7.87 -7.20 -13.42
N VAL A 133 7.82 -6.75 -14.67
CA VAL A 133 7.90 -7.61 -15.86
C VAL A 133 9.19 -7.27 -16.60
N LEU A 134 9.97 -8.29 -16.98
CA LEU A 134 11.18 -8.18 -17.79
C LEU A 134 11.14 -9.19 -18.95
N VAL A 135 11.24 -8.71 -20.19
CA VAL A 135 11.46 -9.56 -21.37
C VAL A 135 12.95 -9.89 -21.45
N GLN A 136 13.36 -11.03 -20.90
CA GLN A 136 14.78 -11.38 -20.74
C GLN A 136 15.42 -11.87 -22.04
N GLU A 137 14.73 -12.72 -22.80
CA GLU A 137 15.26 -13.36 -24.00
C GLU A 137 14.15 -13.66 -25.03
N ALA A 138 14.53 -13.72 -26.30
CA ALA A 138 13.72 -14.31 -27.37
C ALA A 138 14.22 -15.73 -27.65
N LEU A 139 13.32 -16.63 -28.04
CA LEU A 139 13.59 -18.05 -28.30
C LEU A 139 13.22 -18.40 -29.74
N ASP A 140 13.87 -19.43 -30.28
CA ASP A 140 13.86 -19.79 -31.72
C ASP A 140 12.47 -20.18 -32.31
N ASP A 141 11.43 -20.29 -31.47
CA ASP A 141 10.08 -20.70 -31.85
C ASP A 141 8.99 -19.65 -31.51
N ALA A 142 9.33 -18.36 -31.63
CA ALA A 142 8.45 -17.22 -31.34
C ALA A 142 7.89 -17.21 -29.90
N ARG A 143 8.66 -17.80 -28.97
CA ARG A 143 8.48 -17.67 -27.52
C ARG A 143 9.50 -16.69 -26.96
N PHE A 144 9.20 -16.16 -25.78
CA PHE A 144 10.07 -15.25 -25.04
C PHE A 144 10.24 -15.77 -23.62
N GLY A 145 11.45 -15.67 -23.08
CA GLY A 145 11.71 -15.86 -21.66
C GLY A 145 11.34 -14.58 -20.93
N ILE A 146 10.25 -14.61 -20.18
CA ILE A 146 9.76 -13.48 -19.37
C ILE A 146 10.06 -13.76 -17.90
N VAL A 147 10.70 -12.82 -17.21
CA VAL A 147 10.84 -12.85 -15.75
C VAL A 147 9.78 -11.94 -15.15
N PHE A 148 9.02 -12.49 -14.19
CA PHE A 148 8.13 -11.73 -13.34
C PHE A 148 8.70 -11.71 -11.92
N SER A 149 8.71 -10.57 -11.24
CA SER A 149 9.07 -10.49 -9.81
C SER A 149 8.19 -9.52 -9.05
N VAL A 150 8.04 -9.72 -7.75
CA VAL A 150 7.33 -8.79 -6.85
C VAL A 150 8.30 -7.71 -6.37
N ASP A 151 7.87 -6.46 -6.30
CA ASP A 151 8.68 -5.28 -5.92
C ASP A 151 9.00 -5.16 -4.41
N GLU A 152 9.11 -6.29 -3.71
CA GLU A 152 9.33 -6.37 -2.25
C GLU A 152 10.36 -7.45 -1.90
N VAL A 153 11.09 -7.24 -0.81
CA VAL A 153 12.10 -8.17 -0.28
C VAL A 153 11.71 -8.64 1.12
N PHE A 154 11.54 -9.95 1.25
CA PHE A 154 11.05 -10.62 2.45
C PHE A 154 12.22 -11.17 3.25
N SER A 155 12.53 -10.56 4.40
CA SER A 155 13.58 -11.07 5.29
C SER A 155 13.04 -12.17 6.21
N LYS A 156 13.74 -13.32 6.26
CA LYS A 156 13.47 -14.48 7.12
C LYS A 156 13.36 -14.14 8.61
N GLN A 157 13.87 -12.98 9.03
CA GLN A 157 13.84 -12.52 10.41
C GLN A 157 12.56 -11.77 10.80
N SER A 158 11.72 -11.35 9.84
CA SER A 158 10.45 -10.67 10.14
C SER A 158 9.43 -11.64 10.73
N ALA A 159 8.69 -11.17 11.74
CA ALA A 159 7.65 -11.96 12.41
C ALA A 159 6.49 -12.34 11.46
N SER A 160 6.33 -11.66 10.32
CA SER A 160 5.31 -11.97 9.32
C SER A 160 5.83 -12.59 8.02
N PHE A 161 7.10 -12.97 7.96
CA PHE A 161 7.77 -13.52 6.76
C PHE A 161 6.96 -14.58 6.00
N GLU A 162 6.48 -15.62 6.69
CA GLU A 162 5.69 -16.70 6.09
C GLU A 162 4.36 -16.23 5.46
N GLU A 163 3.68 -15.26 6.09
CA GLU A 163 2.41 -14.73 5.59
C GLU A 163 2.62 -13.79 4.40
N ASP A 164 3.62 -12.90 4.50
CA ASP A 164 3.94 -11.91 3.47
C ASP A 164 4.50 -12.59 2.21
N LEU A 165 5.39 -13.56 2.38
CA LEU A 165 5.93 -14.36 1.28
C LEU A 165 4.84 -15.21 0.62
N LEU A 166 3.92 -15.81 1.41
CA LEU A 166 2.77 -16.53 0.85
C LEU A 166 1.82 -15.60 0.10
N PHE A 167 1.64 -14.36 0.56
CA PHE A 167 0.85 -13.37 -0.15
C PHE A 167 1.48 -13.03 -1.51
N ALA A 168 2.78 -12.72 -1.54
CA ALA A 168 3.50 -12.38 -2.76
C ALA A 168 3.60 -13.56 -3.75
N VAL A 169 3.85 -14.78 -3.25
CA VAL A 169 3.81 -16.02 -4.04
C VAL A 169 2.42 -16.22 -4.66
N ASN A 170 1.35 -16.01 -3.89
CA ASN A 170 -0.02 -16.08 -4.41
C ASN A 170 -0.32 -14.96 -5.42
N LEU A 171 0.20 -13.75 -5.23
CA LEU A 171 0.00 -12.63 -6.15
C LEU A 171 0.63 -12.92 -7.53
N LEU A 172 1.85 -13.44 -7.54
CA LEU A 172 2.55 -13.83 -8.77
C LEU A 172 1.85 -15.02 -9.45
N GLN A 173 1.48 -16.04 -8.67
CA GLN A 173 0.77 -17.23 -9.13
C GLN A 173 -0.60 -16.90 -9.75
N GLU A 174 -1.36 -15.99 -9.14
CA GLU A 174 -2.68 -15.57 -9.62
C GLU A 174 -2.61 -14.86 -10.98
N ASN A 175 -1.58 -14.02 -11.17
CA ASN A 175 -1.43 -13.17 -12.35
C ASN A 175 -0.66 -13.80 -13.52
N THR A 176 0.24 -14.75 -13.25
CA THR A 176 1.16 -15.32 -14.26
C THR A 176 1.03 -16.83 -14.42
N GLY A 177 0.42 -17.53 -13.45
CA GLY A 177 0.36 -18.99 -13.38
C GLY A 177 1.66 -19.66 -12.90
N VAL A 178 2.71 -18.89 -12.59
CA VAL A 178 3.98 -19.38 -12.03
C VAL A 178 4.34 -18.61 -10.76
N SER A 179 5.15 -19.23 -9.90
CA SER A 179 5.70 -18.62 -8.70
C SER A 179 6.95 -19.38 -8.24
N GLY A 180 7.84 -18.68 -7.54
CA GLY A 180 9.14 -19.19 -7.08
C GLY A 180 9.85 -18.14 -6.23
N VAL A 181 11.02 -18.48 -5.69
CA VAL A 181 11.82 -17.58 -4.85
C VAL A 181 13.30 -17.62 -5.19
N ALA A 182 14.01 -16.53 -4.91
CA ALA A 182 15.46 -16.44 -5.03
C ALA A 182 16.08 -15.60 -3.89
N ALA A 183 17.39 -15.73 -3.70
CA ALA A 183 18.15 -14.84 -2.83
C ALA A 183 18.16 -13.40 -3.38
N ALA A 184 18.03 -12.40 -2.51
CA ALA A 184 18.09 -10.99 -2.87
C ALA A 184 19.54 -10.50 -3.11
N ALA A 185 20.20 -11.03 -4.15
CA ALA A 185 21.63 -10.86 -4.41
C ALA A 185 22.00 -9.68 -5.34
N ASN A 186 21.63 -8.43 -4.98
CA ASN A 186 22.25 -7.22 -5.57
C ASN A 186 21.91 -5.94 -4.77
N PRO A 187 22.82 -4.95 -4.63
CA PRO A 187 22.59 -3.80 -3.76
C PRO A 187 21.65 -2.73 -4.32
N ASP A 188 21.28 -2.78 -5.60
CA ASP A 188 20.14 -2.00 -6.14
C ASP A 188 18.82 -2.32 -5.41
N PHE A 189 18.75 -3.47 -4.71
CA PHE A 189 17.65 -3.84 -3.81
C PHE A 189 18.01 -3.72 -2.31
N VAL A 190 19.00 -2.91 -1.89
CA VAL A 190 19.15 -2.53 -0.45
C VAL A 190 18.11 -1.48 -0.05
N PHE A 191 16.85 -1.85 -0.22
CA PHE A 191 15.72 -1.35 0.55
C PHE A 191 15.19 -2.56 1.35
N THR A 192 15.86 -2.87 2.46
CA THR A 192 15.21 -3.53 3.60
C THR A 192 13.84 -2.89 3.81
N SER A 193 12.76 -3.66 3.91
CA SER A 193 11.38 -3.16 3.91
C SER A 193 11.01 -2.21 5.06
N GLN A 194 11.96 -1.97 5.98
CA GLN A 194 12.03 -0.82 6.87
C GLN A 194 11.92 0.50 6.09
N LEU A 195 11.02 1.38 6.52
CA LEU A 195 10.94 2.73 5.97
C LEU A 195 12.05 3.58 6.60
N ARG A 196 13.21 3.66 5.95
CA ARG A 196 14.25 4.65 6.25
C ARG A 196 13.80 6.02 5.73
N TRP A 197 14.02 7.10 6.47
CA TRP A 197 13.56 8.45 6.09
C TRP A 197 14.68 9.49 6.10
N ASP A 198 14.74 10.31 5.04
CA ASP A 198 15.27 11.67 5.09
C ASP A 198 14.32 12.53 5.93
N VAL A 199 14.88 13.45 6.72
CA VAL A 199 14.15 14.42 7.54
C VAL A 199 14.46 15.83 7.06
N PHE A 200 13.43 16.63 6.78
CA PHE A 200 13.55 18.00 6.31
C PHE A 200 12.85 18.97 7.28
N PRO A 201 13.47 20.12 7.63
CA PRO A 201 12.78 21.14 8.42
C PRO A 201 11.67 21.82 7.58
N PRO A 202 10.64 22.39 8.24
CA PRO A 202 9.67 23.26 7.59
C PRO A 202 10.32 24.45 6.87
N GLY A 203 9.73 24.89 5.77
CA GLY A 203 10.30 25.92 4.90
C GLY A 203 9.45 26.18 3.66
N GLN A 204 10.05 26.74 2.60
CA GLN A 204 9.32 26.98 1.36
C GLN A 204 8.95 25.66 0.68
N ILE A 205 7.64 25.41 0.55
CA ILE A 205 7.10 24.15 0.03
C ILE A 205 7.62 23.81 -1.38
N ALA A 206 7.84 24.82 -2.23
CA ALA A 206 8.42 24.61 -3.57
C ALA A 206 9.86 24.07 -3.51
N ASP A 207 10.72 24.65 -2.67
CA ASP A 207 12.11 24.19 -2.48
C ASP A 207 12.15 22.77 -1.88
N LEU A 208 11.25 22.49 -0.93
CA LEU A 208 11.10 21.17 -0.32
C LEU A 208 10.62 20.12 -1.34
N ALA A 209 9.62 20.45 -2.15
CA ALA A 209 9.11 19.57 -3.20
C ALA A 209 10.18 19.24 -4.24
N MET A 210 10.97 20.24 -4.67
CA MET A 210 12.10 20.03 -5.58
C MET A 210 13.17 19.11 -4.97
N ARG A 211 13.57 19.33 -3.70
CA ARG A 211 14.55 18.46 -3.00
C ARG A 211 14.05 17.02 -2.86
N ILE A 212 12.79 16.85 -2.48
CA ILE A 212 12.14 15.54 -2.35
C ILE A 212 12.12 14.81 -3.70
N GLN A 213 11.79 15.52 -4.79
CA GLN A 213 11.79 14.96 -6.14
C GLN A 213 13.20 14.62 -6.64
N GLN A 214 14.18 15.52 -6.45
CA GLN A 214 15.57 15.33 -6.89
C GLN A 214 16.23 14.12 -6.22
N ASN A 215 15.96 13.87 -4.93
CA ASN A 215 16.42 12.67 -4.23
C ASN A 215 15.63 11.39 -4.63
N GLY A 216 14.68 11.45 -5.58
CA GLY A 216 13.62 10.46 -5.84
C GLY A 216 13.99 9.23 -6.68
N GLY A 217 15.27 8.86 -6.73
CA GLY A 217 15.75 7.65 -7.40
C GLY A 217 15.57 7.68 -8.93
N ARG A 218 15.44 6.51 -9.55
CA ARG A 218 15.30 6.35 -11.02
C ARG A 218 13.95 6.80 -11.58
N ASN A 219 12.92 6.96 -10.76
CA ASN A 219 11.56 7.27 -11.21
C ASN A 219 10.82 8.14 -10.16
N PRO A 220 11.24 9.40 -9.95
CA PRO A 220 10.69 10.24 -8.90
C PRO A 220 9.20 10.54 -9.14
N PRO A 221 8.37 10.71 -8.09
CA PRO A 221 6.99 11.11 -8.26
C PRO A 221 6.84 12.50 -8.91
N ASP A 222 5.64 12.77 -9.43
CA ASP A 222 5.32 14.06 -10.05
C ASP A 222 5.41 15.23 -9.05
N LEU A 223 6.01 16.34 -9.49
CA LEU A 223 6.29 17.50 -8.64
C LEU A 223 5.01 18.20 -8.17
N ALA A 224 3.96 18.26 -9.01
CA ALA A 224 2.70 18.88 -8.63
C ALA A 224 1.96 18.05 -7.58
N LYS A 225 1.96 16.71 -7.71
CA LYS A 225 1.44 15.80 -6.66
C LYS A 225 2.18 15.94 -5.33
N ILE A 226 3.51 15.98 -5.36
CA ILE A 226 4.32 16.21 -4.15
C ILE A 226 3.95 17.56 -3.52
N THR A 227 3.90 18.62 -4.34
CA THR A 227 3.56 19.99 -3.88
C THR A 227 2.16 20.06 -3.28
N GLU A 228 1.14 19.51 -3.94
CA GLU A 228 -0.25 19.46 -3.42
C GLU A 228 -0.33 18.77 -2.06
N ARG A 229 0.43 17.68 -1.87
CA ARG A 229 0.41 16.94 -0.62
C ARG A 229 1.14 17.66 0.51
N LEU A 230 2.27 18.32 0.20
CA LEU A 230 2.97 19.18 1.15
C LEU A 230 2.14 20.43 1.51
N GLU A 231 1.41 21.04 0.57
CA GLU A 231 0.40 22.10 0.82
C GLU A 231 -0.72 21.63 1.77
N LEU A 232 -1.11 20.35 1.70
CA LEU A 232 -2.11 19.78 2.59
C LEU A 232 -1.57 19.54 4.01
N PHE A 233 -0.30 19.13 4.12
CA PHE A 233 0.36 18.91 5.42
C PHE A 233 0.68 20.23 6.14
N GLU A 234 1.12 21.26 5.41
CA GLU A 234 1.49 22.58 5.98
C GLU A 234 0.31 23.26 6.70
N GLN A 235 -0.93 22.98 6.29
CA GLN A 235 -2.16 23.46 6.97
C GLN A 235 -2.26 23.01 8.44
N PHE A 236 -1.44 22.04 8.87
CA PHE A 236 -1.38 21.49 10.21
C PHE A 236 -0.04 21.76 10.92
N GLN A 237 0.82 22.60 10.34
CA GLN A 237 2.09 23.07 10.90
C GLN A 237 2.98 21.93 11.44
N PRO A 238 3.51 21.06 10.55
CA PRO A 238 4.38 19.97 10.96
C PRO A 238 5.69 20.48 11.56
N VAL A 239 6.25 19.67 12.47
CA VAL A 239 7.56 19.91 13.08
C VAL A 239 8.68 19.49 12.12
N GLU A 240 8.46 18.39 11.39
CA GLU A 240 9.44 17.80 10.46
C GLU A 240 8.69 17.21 9.25
N TYR A 241 9.25 17.36 8.05
CA TYR A 241 8.83 16.67 6.84
C TYR A 241 9.70 15.43 6.61
N LEU A 242 9.11 14.39 6.01
CA LEU A 242 9.70 13.05 5.93
C LEU A 242 9.68 12.55 4.49
N LYS A 243 10.73 11.84 4.06
CA LYS A 243 10.75 11.15 2.75
C LYS A 243 11.52 9.82 2.79
N GLY A 244 11.01 8.76 2.15
CA GLY A 244 11.62 7.42 2.19
C GLY A 244 12.97 7.27 1.44
N LEU A 245 13.79 6.28 1.84
CA LEU A 245 15.14 5.98 1.34
C LEU A 245 15.45 4.47 1.17
N GLY A 246 16.15 4.09 0.09
CA GLY A 246 16.07 2.71 -0.57
C GLY A 246 14.21 1.79 -2.73
N GLY A 247 13.37 2.53 -3.55
CA GLY A 247 11.98 2.18 -3.96
C GLY A 247 10.95 2.81 -3.02
N ASN A 248 11.16 2.76 -1.69
CA ASN A 248 10.49 3.62 -0.70
C ASN A 248 10.64 5.13 -0.97
N ASP A 249 11.45 5.57 -1.93
CA ASP A 249 11.63 6.98 -2.31
C ASP A 249 10.35 7.64 -2.86
N HIS A 250 9.35 6.83 -3.21
CA HIS A 250 7.97 7.26 -3.45
C HIS A 250 7.16 7.65 -2.20
N TYR A 251 7.66 7.40 -0.98
CA TYR A 251 6.98 7.81 0.25
C TYR A 251 7.34 9.23 0.66
N ILE A 252 6.32 10.02 0.99
CA ILE A 252 6.46 11.30 1.69
C ILE A 252 5.59 11.32 2.95
N GLY A 253 5.92 12.18 3.90
CA GLY A 253 5.19 12.34 5.14
C GLY A 253 5.48 13.63 5.88
N ALA A 254 4.82 13.78 7.01
CA ALA A 254 4.93 14.93 7.91
C ALA A 254 4.68 14.48 9.37
N LYS A 255 5.56 14.92 10.27
CA LYS A 255 5.52 14.66 11.71
C LYS A 255 4.98 15.89 12.43
N TYR A 256 4.02 15.68 13.32
CA TYR A 256 3.39 16.73 14.13
C TYR A 256 3.66 16.53 15.63
N ALA A 257 3.96 15.30 16.03
CA ALA A 257 4.51 14.93 17.34
C ALA A 257 5.27 13.60 17.18
N ASP A 258 6.05 13.19 18.19
CA ASP A 258 6.74 11.89 18.16
C ASP A 258 5.78 10.68 18.11
N ASN A 259 4.51 10.90 18.48
CA ASN A 259 3.39 9.96 18.34
C ASN A 259 2.28 10.45 17.40
N LEU A 260 2.60 11.31 16.42
CA LEU A 260 1.65 11.74 15.38
C LEU A 260 2.37 12.00 14.06
N VAL A 261 2.35 11.00 13.17
CA VAL A 261 2.99 11.07 11.84
C VAL A 261 1.99 10.70 10.76
N VAL A 262 1.99 11.48 9.68
CA VAL A 262 1.20 11.25 8.47
C VAL A 262 2.15 10.84 7.35
N PHE A 263 1.84 9.80 6.58
CA PHE A 263 2.65 9.39 5.43
C PHE A 263 1.83 8.74 4.31
N GLU A 264 2.39 8.73 3.10
CA GLU A 264 1.69 8.34 1.88
C GLU A 264 2.64 7.96 0.74
N ASN A 265 2.22 7.03 -0.11
CA ASN A 265 2.93 6.63 -1.33
C ASN A 265 2.46 7.48 -2.53
N MET A 266 3.37 8.23 -3.13
CA MET A 266 3.09 9.13 -4.25
C MET A 266 3.02 8.45 -5.62
N ARG A 267 3.54 7.23 -5.77
CA ARG A 267 3.40 6.43 -7.01
C ARG A 267 2.18 5.52 -6.97
N HIS A 268 2.02 4.72 -5.91
CA HIS A 268 1.06 3.62 -5.85
C HIS A 268 0.27 3.62 -4.55
N GLY A 269 -1.05 3.78 -4.65
CA GLY A 269 -1.97 3.66 -3.53
C GLY A 269 -2.97 4.80 -3.45
N ASN A 270 -4.24 4.45 -3.26
CA ASN A 270 -5.31 5.43 -3.12
C ASN A 270 -5.58 5.77 -1.63
N ALA A 271 -4.54 5.91 -0.79
CA ALA A 271 -4.71 6.18 0.63
C ALA A 271 -3.50 6.83 1.31
N LEU A 272 -3.80 7.78 2.20
CA LEU A 272 -2.93 8.39 3.19
C LEU A 272 -3.04 7.63 4.53
N TYR A 273 -1.96 7.56 5.30
CA TYR A 273 -1.88 6.87 6.59
C TYR A 273 -1.54 7.86 7.71
N VAL A 274 -2.10 7.65 8.91
CA VAL A 274 -1.82 8.44 10.12
C VAL A 274 -1.49 7.49 11.26
N LEU A 275 -0.33 7.66 11.91
CA LEU A 275 0.17 6.83 13.01
C LEU A 275 0.05 7.54 14.36
N TYR A 276 -0.25 6.78 15.41
CA TYR A 276 -0.48 7.26 16.79
C TYR A 276 0.50 6.68 17.83
N ASP A 277 1.54 5.98 17.38
CA ASP A 277 2.55 5.33 18.22
C ASP A 277 3.93 5.97 18.02
N ASP A 278 4.92 5.57 18.83
CA ASP A 278 6.31 6.03 18.69
C ASP A 278 6.84 5.83 17.26
N TRP A 279 7.07 6.97 16.59
CA TRP A 279 7.61 7.01 15.25
C TRP A 279 8.99 6.37 15.12
N ALA A 280 9.87 6.55 16.12
CA ALA A 280 11.25 6.07 16.06
C ALA A 280 11.33 4.53 16.05
N THR A 281 10.42 3.88 16.78
CA THR A 281 10.23 2.42 16.75
C THR A 281 9.48 1.97 15.50
N LEU A 282 8.40 2.66 15.09
CA LEU A 282 7.60 2.21 13.96
C LEU A 282 8.30 2.36 12.60
N SER A 283 9.09 3.40 12.35
CA SER A 283 9.80 3.57 11.07
C SER A 283 10.78 2.43 10.78
N GLN A 284 11.33 1.80 11.83
CA GLN A 284 12.25 0.65 11.72
C GLN A 284 11.54 -0.68 11.41
N LYS A 285 10.21 -0.70 11.28
CA LYS A 285 9.48 -1.93 10.93
C LYS A 285 9.31 -2.09 9.42
N PRO A 286 9.31 -3.34 8.91
CA PRO A 286 8.79 -3.65 7.58
C PRO A 286 7.44 -2.97 7.34
N ARG A 287 7.24 -2.44 6.14
CA ARG A 287 5.95 -1.88 5.74
C ARG A 287 4.80 -2.87 5.98
N SER A 288 4.99 -4.15 5.69
CA SER A 288 3.98 -5.20 5.95
C SER A 288 3.61 -5.34 7.43
N GLU A 289 4.56 -5.15 8.35
CA GLU A 289 4.31 -5.12 9.79
C GLU A 289 3.57 -3.85 10.24
N ILE A 290 3.94 -2.67 9.71
CA ILE A 290 3.22 -1.40 9.99
C ILE A 290 1.76 -1.50 9.53
N LEU A 291 1.53 -2.08 8.35
CA LEU A 291 0.20 -2.31 7.82
C LEU A 291 -0.64 -3.27 8.70
N LYS A 292 -0.02 -4.16 9.47
CA LYS A 292 -0.69 -5.12 10.37
C LYS A 292 -0.85 -4.63 11.82
N LEU A 293 -0.51 -3.37 12.11
CA LEU A 293 -0.78 -2.79 13.43
C LEU A 293 -2.29 -2.79 13.74
N PRO A 294 -2.70 -2.80 15.02
CA PRO A 294 -4.10 -2.58 15.37
C PRO A 294 -4.60 -1.22 14.87
N THR A 295 -5.87 -1.12 14.48
CA THR A 295 -6.50 0.15 14.04
C THR A 295 -6.58 1.22 15.14
N SER A 296 -6.27 0.87 16.40
CA SER A 296 -6.05 1.84 17.48
C SER A 296 -4.67 2.51 17.43
N LYS A 297 -3.76 2.07 16.56
CA LYS A 297 -2.41 2.61 16.34
C LYS A 297 -2.27 3.36 15.02
N PHE A 298 -3.20 3.16 14.07
CA PHE A 298 -3.20 3.90 12.81
C PHE A 298 -4.59 4.06 12.17
N ASP A 299 -4.76 5.18 11.46
CA ASP A 299 -5.86 5.40 10.52
C ASP A 299 -5.39 5.31 9.06
N ARG A 300 -6.28 4.86 8.17
CA ARG A 300 -6.07 4.86 6.71
C ARG A 300 -7.18 5.64 6.02
N ILE A 301 -6.83 6.78 5.45
CA ILE A 301 -7.74 7.67 4.72
C ILE A 301 -7.65 7.37 3.23
N ILE A 302 -8.56 6.52 2.75
CA ILE A 302 -8.71 6.25 1.32
C ILE A 302 -9.17 7.53 0.59
N HIS A 303 -8.55 7.85 -0.54
CA HIS A 303 -8.86 9.00 -1.40
C HIS A 303 -10.14 8.75 -2.24
N THR A 304 -11.28 8.63 -1.57
CA THR A 304 -12.60 8.83 -2.19
C THR A 304 -13.04 10.29 -2.00
N GLU A 305 -14.16 10.71 -2.60
CA GLU A 305 -14.67 12.07 -2.48
C GLU A 305 -14.68 12.58 -1.01
N GLY A 306 -14.25 13.82 -0.79
CA GLY A 306 -14.18 14.45 0.53
C GLY A 306 -13.10 13.89 1.46
N TRP A 307 -12.12 13.11 0.99
CA TRP A 307 -11.06 12.55 1.84
C TRP A 307 -10.21 13.61 2.56
N THR A 308 -9.91 14.74 1.90
CA THR A 308 -9.23 15.90 2.49
C THR A 308 -9.99 16.44 3.71
N ASN A 309 -11.33 16.43 3.66
CA ASN A 309 -12.19 16.88 4.76
C ASN A 309 -12.19 15.87 5.92
N ARG A 310 -11.98 14.58 5.65
CA ARG A 310 -11.80 13.54 6.67
C ARG A 310 -10.45 13.70 7.36
N PHE A 311 -9.37 13.86 6.57
CA PHE A 311 -8.03 14.15 7.08
C PHE A 311 -8.01 15.40 7.95
N ALA A 312 -8.61 16.49 7.49
CA ALA A 312 -8.63 17.74 8.24
C ALA A 312 -9.36 17.65 9.58
N LYS A 313 -10.48 16.90 9.65
CA LYS A 313 -11.18 16.64 10.92
C LYS A 313 -10.37 15.77 11.87
N LEU A 314 -9.68 14.75 11.34
CA LEU A 314 -8.85 13.84 12.13
C LEU A 314 -7.66 14.57 12.73
N MET A 315 -6.91 15.33 11.92
CA MET A 315 -5.77 16.11 12.41
C MET A 315 -6.20 17.20 13.40
N GLN A 316 -7.35 17.86 13.21
CA GLN A 316 -7.91 18.78 14.21
C GLN A 316 -8.17 18.10 15.57
N HIS A 317 -8.72 16.88 15.57
CA HIS A 317 -8.96 16.10 16.78
C HIS A 317 -7.64 15.71 17.46
N GLU A 318 -6.70 15.12 16.72
CA GLU A 318 -5.44 14.61 17.26
C GLU A 318 -4.51 15.69 17.79
N LEU A 319 -4.49 16.86 17.14
CA LEU A 319 -3.77 18.03 17.62
C LEU A 319 -4.45 18.63 18.86
N GLN A 320 -5.78 18.71 18.89
CA GLN A 320 -6.52 19.20 20.05
C GLN A 320 -6.32 18.30 21.29
N LEU A 321 -6.27 16.97 21.13
CA LEU A 321 -5.91 16.04 22.20
C LEU A 321 -4.49 16.28 22.75
N ARG A 322 -3.57 16.69 21.88
CA ARG A 322 -2.18 17.07 22.22
C ARG A 322 -2.04 18.55 22.62
N GLY A 323 -3.16 19.25 22.88
CA GLY A 323 -3.21 20.64 23.34
C GLY A 323 -3.03 21.72 22.25
N VAL A 324 -2.74 21.32 21.01
CA VAL A 324 -2.47 22.23 19.88
C VAL A 324 -3.78 22.61 19.18
N ARG A 325 -4.08 23.91 19.07
CA ARG A 325 -5.33 24.42 18.47
C ARG A 325 -5.10 25.15 17.15
N ILE A 326 -5.17 24.42 16.04
CA ILE A 326 -5.05 25.00 14.69
C ILE A 326 -6.41 25.44 14.14
N ARG A 327 -6.52 26.70 13.72
CA ARG A 327 -7.71 27.26 13.04
C ARG A 327 -7.53 27.19 11.52
N ILE A 328 -8.05 26.14 10.87
CA ILE A 328 -8.01 26.04 9.41
C ILE A 328 -8.88 27.14 8.76
N GLY A 329 -8.23 28.06 8.05
CA GLY A 329 -8.88 29.21 7.42
C GLY A 329 -9.45 28.92 6.03
N ARG A 330 -10.75 28.59 5.95
CA ARG A 330 -11.70 28.78 4.82
C ARG A 330 -11.36 28.33 3.36
N ASN A 331 -10.13 27.94 3.02
CA ASN A 331 -9.69 27.78 1.62
C ASN A 331 -10.36 26.64 0.84
N GLN A 332 -11.02 25.69 1.50
CA GLN A 332 -11.76 24.61 0.83
C GLN A 332 -12.91 25.08 -0.07
N ARG A 333 -13.42 26.32 0.10
CA ARG A 333 -14.50 26.88 -0.75
C ARG A 333 -14.06 27.40 -2.13
N ARG A 334 -12.81 27.17 -2.56
CA ARG A 334 -12.27 27.71 -3.84
C ARG A 334 -11.69 26.69 -4.83
N ARG A 335 -11.70 25.38 -4.54
CA ARG A 335 -11.33 24.30 -5.49
C ARG A 335 -12.53 23.37 -5.79
N GLN A 336 -13.68 23.97 -6.13
CA GLN A 336 -14.81 23.31 -6.81
C GLN A 336 -15.28 24.21 -7.96
N HIS A 337 -14.68 24.00 -9.13
CA HIS A 337 -15.11 24.46 -10.46
C HIS A 337 -14.45 23.55 -11.50
#